data_AF-A0A958Q748-F1
#
_entry.id   AF-A0A958Q748-F1
#
_cell.length_a   1.000
_cell.length_b   1.000
_cell.length_c   1.000
_cell.angle_alpha   90.00
_cell.angle_beta   90.00
_cell.angle_gamma   90.00
#
_symmetry.space_group_name_H-M   'P 1'
#
loop_
_entity.id
_entity.type
_entity.pdbx_description
1 polymer ?
#
loop_
_entity_poly.entity_id
_entity_poly.type
_entity_poly.pdbx_seq_one_letter_code
_entity_poly.pdbx_strand_id
1 'polypeptide(L)'
;MLRFFIFVSVLIFPLVFVGCSSTSQYLDAGRQARDGGQYRMALEQFELYLSKREADTALTAEFEELRRLYLDQQIDRAIALLRREEDKTVPRYVEALRILEETNKWGGSRDEHVRRAERELSAALQATQLQAREVTFALRGALRSEDVELARKYFLRAKKLDPASPLLSTLEPELARLAFLSLKPDLERFLRLPENGWFQAKALLTQYAENTHLSERWTEELYRMLQELRSGAVPEESLSGPIF
;
A
#
# COMPACT_ATOMS: atom_id res chain seq x y z
N MET A 1 46.70 -23.54 26.93
CA MET A 1 47.09 -22.84 25.69
C MET A 1 45.96 -22.97 24.68
N LEU A 2 45.35 -21.84 24.38
CA LEU A 2 44.17 -21.63 23.54
C LEU A 2 44.63 -21.40 22.09
N ARG A 3 44.23 -22.20 21.10
CA ARG A 3 44.41 -21.84 19.68
C ARG A 3 43.28 -22.33 18.75
N PHE A 4 42.49 -21.34 18.36
CA PHE A 4 41.95 -21.03 17.03
C PHE A 4 41.01 -22.01 16.30
N PHE A 5 39.73 -21.61 16.31
CA PHE A 5 38.75 -21.84 15.25
C PHE A 5 39.29 -21.40 13.89
N ILE A 6 39.11 -22.24 12.87
CA ILE A 6 38.90 -21.79 11.48
C ILE A 6 37.65 -22.50 10.96
N PHE A 7 36.60 -21.69 10.83
CA PHE A 7 35.39 -21.97 10.07
C PHE A 7 35.78 -22.06 8.59
N VAL A 8 35.71 -23.25 7.99
CA VAL A 8 35.73 -23.38 6.52
C VAL A 8 34.32 -23.69 6.06
N SER A 9 33.60 -22.61 5.78
CA SER A 9 32.40 -22.58 4.96
C SER A 9 32.75 -23.06 3.56
N VAL A 10 32.62 -24.36 3.28
CA VAL A 10 32.54 -24.84 1.90
C VAL A 10 31.08 -24.87 1.51
N LEU A 11 30.66 -23.78 0.86
CA LEU A 11 29.56 -23.74 -0.08
C LEU A 11 29.64 -24.95 -1.01
N ILE A 12 28.80 -25.95 -0.79
CA ILE A 12 28.50 -26.95 -1.81
C ILE A 12 27.43 -26.34 -2.71
N PHE A 13 27.91 -25.49 -3.63
CA PHE A 13 27.28 -25.32 -4.93
C PHE A 13 27.88 -26.39 -5.85
N PRO A 14 27.11 -27.33 -6.43
CA PRO A 14 27.47 -27.87 -7.72
C PRO A 14 26.91 -26.88 -8.76
N LEU A 15 27.75 -26.03 -9.34
CA LEU A 15 28.44 -26.32 -10.60
C LEU A 15 27.48 -26.92 -11.63
N VAL A 16 27.05 -26.03 -12.53
CA VAL A 16 26.36 -26.30 -13.78
C VAL A 16 27.07 -27.44 -14.52
N PHE A 17 26.47 -28.63 -14.51
CA PHE A 17 26.77 -29.67 -15.47
C PHE A 17 26.00 -29.36 -16.76
N VAL A 18 26.73 -28.89 -17.76
CA VAL A 18 26.31 -28.98 -19.16
C VAL A 18 26.42 -30.45 -19.57
N GLY A 19 25.30 -31.15 -19.63
CA GLY A 19 25.23 -32.55 -20.08
C GLY A 19 23.78 -32.99 -20.22
N CYS A 20 23.41 -33.47 -21.41
CA CYS A 20 22.12 -34.09 -21.78
C CYS A 20 21.12 -34.26 -20.61
N SER A 21 20.20 -33.30 -20.42
CA SER A 21 19.11 -33.49 -19.46
C SER A 21 18.12 -34.50 -20.05
N SER A 22 18.27 -35.77 -19.64
CA SER A 22 17.29 -36.80 -19.98
C SER A 22 15.90 -36.35 -19.52
N THR A 23 14.89 -36.50 -20.38
CA THR A 23 13.52 -36.04 -20.09
C THR A 23 13.00 -36.58 -18.76
N SER A 24 13.45 -37.76 -18.32
CA SER A 24 13.18 -38.35 -17.00
C SER A 24 13.58 -37.48 -15.81
N GLN A 25 14.62 -36.65 -15.91
CA GLN A 25 15.03 -35.76 -14.80
C GLN A 25 13.99 -34.70 -14.47
N TYR A 26 13.25 -34.19 -15.47
CA TYR A 26 12.17 -33.23 -15.24
C TYR A 26 10.96 -33.89 -14.55
N LEU A 27 10.68 -35.16 -14.88
CA LEU A 27 9.62 -35.93 -14.23
C LEU A 27 9.93 -36.20 -12.75
N ASP A 28 11.16 -36.65 -12.47
CA ASP A 28 11.60 -36.96 -11.11
C ASP A 28 11.68 -35.70 -10.25
N ALA A 29 12.16 -34.58 -10.81
CA ALA A 29 12.15 -33.28 -10.15
C ALA A 29 10.73 -32.78 -9.87
N GLY A 30 9.79 -32.95 -10.82
CA GLY A 30 8.39 -32.59 -10.63
C GLY A 30 7.71 -33.40 -9.53
N ARG A 31 7.95 -34.71 -9.46
CA ARG A 31 7.43 -35.59 -8.40
C ARG A 31 8.00 -35.24 -7.03
N GLN A 32 9.31 -35.01 -6.95
CA GLN A 32 9.96 -34.61 -5.72
C GLN A 32 9.43 -33.26 -5.21
N ALA A 33 9.22 -32.29 -6.10
CA ALA A 33 8.63 -31.00 -5.76
C ALA A 33 7.16 -31.14 -5.29
N ARG A 34 6.37 -31.99 -5.94
CA ARG A 34 4.97 -32.28 -5.56
C ARG A 34 4.90 -32.89 -4.16
N ASP A 35 5.69 -33.92 -3.89
CA ASP A 35 5.72 -34.61 -2.60
C ASP A 35 6.26 -33.70 -1.48
N GLY A 36 7.10 -32.72 -1.82
CA GLY A 36 7.55 -31.64 -0.94
C GLY A 36 6.58 -30.47 -0.78
N GLY A 37 5.40 -30.51 -1.40
CA GLY A 37 4.39 -29.43 -1.35
C GLY A 37 4.76 -28.17 -2.15
N GLN A 38 5.80 -28.22 -2.97
CA GLN A 38 6.27 -27.11 -3.81
C GLN A 38 5.53 -27.12 -5.15
N TYR A 39 4.21 -26.94 -5.11
CA TYR A 39 3.32 -27.13 -6.26
C TYR A 39 3.66 -26.27 -7.49
N ARG A 40 4.14 -25.04 -7.29
CA ARG A 40 4.61 -24.19 -8.40
C ARG A 40 5.80 -24.81 -9.13
N MET A 41 6.81 -25.24 -8.37
CA MET A 41 8.00 -25.87 -8.95
C MET A 41 7.65 -27.21 -9.60
N ALA A 42 6.75 -27.98 -8.99
CA ALA A 42 6.25 -29.22 -9.59
C ALA A 42 5.58 -28.98 -10.95
N LEU A 43 4.74 -27.96 -11.06
CA LEU A 43 4.10 -27.55 -12.31
C LEU A 43 5.13 -27.13 -13.37
N GLU A 44 6.09 -26.28 -13.01
CA GLU A 44 7.15 -25.83 -13.94
C GLU A 44 7.96 -27.02 -14.48
N GLN A 45 8.28 -28.02 -13.64
CA GLN A 45 9.03 -29.21 -14.07
C GLN A 45 8.18 -30.18 -14.93
N PHE A 46 6.91 -30.37 -14.61
CA PHE A 46 6.00 -31.19 -15.42
C PHE A 46 5.67 -30.54 -16.76
N GLU A 47 5.55 -29.21 -16.83
CA GLU A 47 5.38 -28.47 -18.08
C GLU A 47 6.59 -28.66 -19.01
N LEU A 48 7.81 -28.57 -18.47
CA LEU A 48 9.06 -28.85 -19.21
C LEU A 48 9.18 -30.31 -19.66
N TYR A 49 8.61 -31.25 -18.91
CA TYR A 49 8.54 -32.65 -19.30
C TYR A 49 7.57 -32.86 -20.47
N LEU A 50 6.34 -32.35 -20.34
CA LEU A 50 5.27 -32.46 -21.32
C LEU A 50 5.60 -31.70 -22.62
N SER A 51 6.35 -30.60 -22.55
CA SER A 51 6.82 -29.88 -23.76
C SER A 51 7.86 -30.67 -24.57
N LYS A 52 8.48 -31.70 -23.98
CA LYS A 52 9.54 -32.52 -24.58
C LYS A 52 9.08 -33.92 -24.98
N ARG A 53 7.86 -34.32 -24.64
CA ARG A 53 7.25 -35.61 -25.02
C ARG A 53 5.81 -35.40 -25.45
N GLU A 54 5.50 -35.77 -26.69
CA GLU A 54 4.11 -35.81 -27.13
C GLU A 54 3.36 -36.94 -26.39
N ALA A 55 2.26 -36.55 -25.73
CA ALA A 55 1.15 -37.39 -25.29
C ALA A 55 1.42 -38.47 -24.22
N ASP A 56 1.83 -38.07 -23.02
CA ASP A 56 1.57 -38.86 -21.80
C ASP A 56 0.24 -38.42 -21.17
N THR A 57 -0.87 -39.04 -21.60
CA THR A 57 -2.23 -38.64 -21.18
C THR A 57 -2.49 -38.78 -19.68
N ALA A 58 -1.83 -39.74 -19.02
CA ALA A 58 -1.96 -39.92 -17.57
C ALA A 58 -1.23 -38.80 -16.81
N LEU A 59 -0.02 -38.45 -17.25
CA LEU A 59 0.72 -37.33 -16.66
C LEU A 59 0.07 -35.98 -16.97
N THR A 60 -0.55 -35.82 -18.15
CA THR A 60 -1.33 -34.62 -18.48
C THR A 60 -2.53 -34.45 -17.54
N ALA A 61 -3.22 -35.54 -17.18
CA ALA A 61 -4.32 -35.48 -16.22
C ALA A 61 -3.83 -35.11 -14.80
N GLU A 62 -2.71 -35.68 -14.37
CA GLU A 62 -2.06 -35.36 -13.09
C GLU A 62 -1.58 -33.90 -13.05
N PHE A 63 -1.03 -33.40 -14.15
CA PHE A 63 -0.61 -32.01 -14.32
C PHE A 63 -1.81 -31.05 -14.20
N GLU A 64 -2.92 -31.33 -14.87
CA GLU A 64 -4.13 -30.49 -14.80
C GLU A 64 -4.78 -30.50 -13.41
N GLU A 65 -4.80 -31.65 -12.72
CA GLU A 65 -5.30 -31.74 -11.34
C GLU A 65 -4.42 -30.95 -10.36
N LEU A 66 -3.10 -31.12 -10.45
CA LEU A 66 -2.14 -30.39 -9.63
C LEU A 66 -2.23 -28.88 -9.89
N ARG A 67 -2.40 -28.52 -11.15
CA ARG A 67 -2.56 -27.14 -11.60
C ARG A 67 -3.80 -26.54 -10.98
N ARG A 68 -4.95 -27.23 -11.05
CA ARG A 68 -6.21 -26.82 -10.42
C ARG A 68 -6.04 -26.58 -8.91
N LEU A 69 -5.41 -27.50 -8.18
CA LEU A 69 -5.21 -27.39 -6.73
C LEU A 69 -4.33 -26.20 -6.35
N TYR A 70 -3.20 -26.02 -7.03
CA TYR A 70 -2.32 -24.87 -6.81
C TYR A 70 -3.06 -23.55 -7.04
N LEU A 71 -3.76 -23.50 -8.16
CA LEU A 71 -4.58 -22.40 -8.59
C LEU A 71 -5.67 -22.08 -7.55
N ASP A 72 -6.36 -23.08 -6.98
CA ASP A 72 -7.43 -22.90 -5.97
C ASP A 72 -6.86 -22.32 -4.67
N GLN A 73 -5.72 -22.84 -4.22
CA GLN A 73 -5.01 -22.32 -3.06
C GLN A 73 -4.58 -20.85 -3.23
N GLN A 74 -4.12 -20.48 -4.43
CA GLN A 74 -3.76 -19.08 -4.71
C GLN A 74 -4.97 -18.14 -4.69
N ILE A 75 -6.12 -18.57 -5.22
CA ILE A 75 -7.36 -17.78 -5.17
C ILE A 75 -7.85 -17.65 -3.73
N ASP A 76 -7.89 -18.73 -2.95
CA ASP A 76 -8.30 -18.68 -1.55
C ASP A 76 -7.39 -17.77 -0.72
N ARG A 77 -6.09 -17.78 -1.02
CA ARG A 77 -5.12 -16.84 -0.42
C ARG A 77 -5.43 -15.39 -0.80
N ALA A 78 -5.71 -15.11 -2.08
CA ALA A 78 -6.06 -13.77 -2.53
C ALA A 78 -7.37 -13.28 -1.88
N ILE A 79 -8.40 -14.13 -1.83
CA ILE A 79 -9.66 -13.84 -1.15
C ILE A 79 -9.45 -13.62 0.35
N ALA A 80 -8.65 -14.46 1.02
CA ALA A 80 -8.36 -14.30 2.44
C ALA A 80 -7.60 -13.01 2.73
N LEU A 81 -6.67 -12.59 1.86
CA LEU A 81 -6.00 -11.29 1.95
C LEU A 81 -7.00 -10.15 1.78
N LEU A 82 -7.89 -10.23 0.79
CA LEU A 82 -8.94 -9.22 0.56
C LEU A 82 -9.95 -9.15 1.70
N ARG A 83 -10.31 -10.27 2.32
CA ARG A 83 -11.24 -10.30 3.47
C ARG A 83 -10.62 -9.81 4.77
N ARG A 84 -9.30 -9.98 4.94
CA ARG A 84 -8.56 -9.43 6.08
C ARG A 84 -8.37 -7.91 5.99
N GLU A 85 -8.71 -7.28 4.86
CA GLU A 85 -8.53 -5.86 4.58
C GLU A 85 -9.69 -4.95 5.04
N GLU A 86 -10.55 -5.40 5.97
CA GLU A 86 -11.32 -4.45 6.80
C GLU A 86 -10.40 -3.44 7.52
N ASP A 87 -9.09 -3.74 7.61
CA ASP A 87 -8.05 -2.81 8.07
C ASP A 87 -6.82 -2.69 7.14
N LYS A 88 -6.99 -1.92 6.04
CA LYS A 88 -6.08 -0.84 5.59
C LYS A 88 -4.59 -1.16 5.31
N THR A 89 -4.24 -2.01 4.34
CA THR A 89 -2.90 -1.99 3.72
C THR A 89 -2.90 -2.18 2.20
N VAL A 90 -2.77 -1.06 1.45
CA VAL A 90 -2.53 -1.03 -0.01
C VAL A 90 -1.51 -2.08 -0.52
N PRO A 91 -0.40 -2.39 0.19
CA PRO A 91 0.52 -3.45 -0.24
C PRO A 91 -0.08 -4.85 -0.39
N ARG A 92 -1.01 -5.26 0.49
CA ARG A 92 -1.63 -6.59 0.45
C ARG A 92 -2.73 -6.67 -0.59
N TYR A 93 -3.38 -5.54 -0.88
CA TYR A 93 -4.28 -5.41 -2.00
C TYR A 93 -3.56 -5.59 -3.34
N VAL A 94 -2.39 -4.94 -3.51
CA VAL A 94 -1.52 -5.13 -4.68
C VAL A 94 -1.03 -6.58 -4.78
N GLU A 95 -0.70 -7.21 -3.65
CA GLU A 95 -0.33 -8.63 -3.62
C GLU A 95 -1.48 -9.54 -4.05
N ALA A 96 -2.70 -9.29 -3.58
CA ALA A 96 -3.89 -10.05 -3.98
C ALA A 96 -4.19 -9.90 -5.48
N LEU A 97 -4.07 -8.68 -6.03
CA LEU A 97 -4.20 -8.43 -7.47
C LEU A 97 -3.14 -9.17 -8.28
N ARG A 98 -1.89 -9.14 -7.84
CA ARG A 98 -0.79 -9.87 -8.51
C ARG A 98 -1.03 -11.37 -8.54
N ILE A 99 -1.50 -11.95 -7.43
CA ILE A 99 -1.85 -13.38 -7.36
C ILE A 99 -2.96 -13.70 -8.37
N LEU A 100 -3.97 -12.83 -8.50
CA LEU A 100 -5.05 -13.03 -9.47
C LEU A 100 -4.58 -12.86 -10.93
N GLU A 101 -3.69 -11.92 -11.22
CA GLU A 101 -3.10 -11.76 -12.56
C GLU A 101 -2.25 -12.97 -12.96
N GLU A 102 -1.40 -13.47 -12.05
CA GLU A 102 -0.61 -14.69 -12.27
C GLU A 102 -1.53 -15.89 -12.51
N THR A 103 -2.64 -15.95 -11.79
CA THR A 103 -3.68 -16.98 -11.94
C THR A 103 -4.36 -16.91 -13.31
N ASN A 104 -4.66 -15.71 -13.80
CA ASN A 104 -5.36 -15.49 -15.07
C ASN A 104 -4.48 -15.84 -16.29
N LYS A 105 -3.15 -15.61 -16.18
CA LYS A 105 -2.18 -15.95 -17.23
C LYS A 105 -2.12 -17.43 -17.57
N TRP A 106 -2.55 -18.31 -16.66
CA TRP A 106 -2.41 -19.74 -16.87
C TRP A 106 -3.54 -20.30 -17.76
N GLY A 107 -4.76 -19.74 -17.77
CA GLY A 107 -5.82 -20.01 -18.76
C GLY A 107 -6.47 -21.42 -18.75
N GLY A 108 -7.81 -21.48 -18.82
CA GLY A 108 -8.57 -22.73 -19.09
C GLY A 108 -9.36 -23.30 -17.90
N SER A 109 -10.67 -23.51 -18.11
CA SER A 109 -11.71 -23.99 -17.17
C SER A 109 -12.12 -23.07 -16.01
N ARG A 110 -11.50 -21.90 -15.86
CA ARG A 110 -11.48 -21.14 -14.60
C ARG A 110 -12.26 -19.82 -14.59
N ASP A 111 -13.09 -19.58 -15.60
CA ASP A 111 -13.85 -18.33 -15.75
C ASP A 111 -14.81 -18.06 -14.59
N GLU A 112 -15.34 -19.09 -13.92
CA GLU A 112 -16.25 -18.90 -12.78
C GLU A 112 -15.50 -18.43 -11.52
N HIS A 113 -14.27 -18.93 -11.33
CA HIS A 113 -13.42 -18.55 -10.20
C HIS A 113 -12.82 -17.15 -10.39
N VAL A 114 -12.41 -16.81 -11.61
CA VAL A 114 -12.01 -15.44 -11.98
C VAL A 114 -13.18 -14.48 -11.79
N ARG A 115 -14.38 -14.81 -12.30
CA ARG A 115 -15.59 -13.99 -12.09
C ARG A 115 -16.02 -13.87 -10.63
N ARG A 116 -15.73 -14.86 -9.78
CA ARG A 116 -15.97 -14.77 -8.33
C ARG A 116 -14.98 -13.81 -7.68
N ALA A 117 -13.69 -13.93 -8.01
CA ALA A 117 -12.67 -13.02 -7.50
C ALA A 117 -12.90 -11.56 -7.95
N GLU A 118 -13.27 -11.34 -9.21
CA GLU A 118 -13.63 -10.02 -9.74
C GLU A 118 -14.83 -9.41 -9.01
N ARG A 119 -15.85 -10.21 -8.68
CA ARG A 119 -17.02 -9.75 -7.90
C ARG A 119 -16.63 -9.37 -6.47
N GLU A 120 -15.86 -10.20 -5.77
CA GLU A 120 -15.41 -9.89 -4.40
C GLU A 120 -14.48 -8.66 -4.39
N LEU A 121 -13.62 -8.51 -5.41
CA LEU A 121 -12.76 -7.34 -5.60
C LEU A 121 -13.58 -6.06 -5.86
N SER A 122 -14.55 -6.12 -6.77
CA SER A 122 -15.44 -5.00 -7.07
C SER A 122 -16.23 -4.54 -5.85
N ALA A 123 -16.74 -5.49 -5.06
CA ALA A 123 -17.44 -5.20 -3.81
C ALA A 123 -16.51 -4.56 -2.76
N ALA A 124 -15.29 -5.07 -2.60
CA ALA A 124 -14.29 -4.52 -1.68
C ALA A 124 -13.85 -3.09 -2.08
N LEU A 125 -13.64 -2.86 -3.38
CA LEU A 125 -13.36 -1.53 -3.93
C LEU A 125 -14.51 -0.56 -3.70
N GLN A 126 -15.75 -0.98 -3.95
CA GLN A 126 -16.94 -0.17 -3.69
C GLN A 126 -17.09 0.15 -2.20
N ALA A 127 -16.87 -0.82 -1.31
CA ALA A 127 -16.91 -0.60 0.13
C ALA A 127 -15.83 0.39 0.59
N THR A 128 -14.62 0.29 0.04
CA THR A 128 -13.51 1.21 0.33
C THR A 128 -13.81 2.63 -0.17
N GLN A 129 -14.38 2.77 -1.37
CA GLN A 129 -14.82 4.05 -1.92
C GLN A 129 -15.97 4.67 -1.10
N LEU A 130 -16.92 3.84 -0.65
CA LEU A 130 -18.00 4.28 0.24
C LEU A 130 -17.41 4.81 1.55
N GLN A 131 -16.49 4.06 2.15
CA GLN A 131 -15.80 4.47 3.37
C GLN A 131 -14.98 5.76 3.17
N ALA A 132 -14.29 5.91 2.04
CA ALA A 132 -13.58 7.14 1.71
C ALA A 132 -14.52 8.36 1.62
N ARG A 133 -15.71 8.18 1.02
CA ARG A 133 -16.75 9.22 0.95
C ARG A 133 -17.27 9.59 2.34
N GLU A 134 -17.58 8.61 3.18
CA GLU A 134 -18.05 8.82 4.55
C GLU A 134 -17.02 9.58 5.39
N VAL A 135 -15.74 9.17 5.32
CA VAL A 135 -14.65 9.84 6.03
C VAL A 135 -14.44 11.27 5.51
N THR A 136 -14.56 11.50 4.20
CA THR A 136 -14.50 12.85 3.62
C THR A 136 -15.68 13.72 4.06
N PHE A 137 -16.87 13.15 4.22
CA PHE A 137 -18.02 13.85 4.78
C PHE A 137 -17.80 14.21 6.26
N ALA A 138 -17.28 13.28 7.05
CA ALA A 138 -16.93 13.52 8.45
C ALA A 138 -15.84 14.59 8.61
N LEU A 139 -14.84 14.61 7.72
CA LEU A 139 -13.83 15.66 7.64
C LEU A 139 -14.48 17.04 7.42
N ARG A 140 -15.38 17.18 6.45
CA ARG A 140 -16.10 18.45 6.23
C ARG A 140 -16.90 18.88 7.45
N GLY A 141 -17.51 17.92 8.15
CA GLY A 141 -18.19 18.18 9.42
C GLY A 141 -17.25 18.76 10.47
N ALA A 142 -16.09 18.14 10.66
CA ALA A 142 -15.07 18.58 11.60
C ALA A 142 -14.47 19.96 11.25
N LEU A 143 -14.24 20.23 9.97
CA LEU A 143 -13.80 21.53 9.48
C LEU A 143 -14.85 22.63 9.78
N ARG A 144 -16.14 22.34 9.58
CA ARG A 144 -17.24 23.27 9.89
C ARG A 144 -17.43 23.50 11.39
N SER A 145 -17.16 22.51 12.22
CA SER A 145 -17.20 22.64 13.67
C SER A 145 -15.91 23.24 14.26
N GLU A 146 -14.96 23.61 13.40
CA GLU A 146 -13.65 24.17 13.77
C GLU A 146 -12.84 23.28 14.73
N ASP A 147 -13.09 21.96 14.71
CA ASP A 147 -12.35 20.99 15.55
C ASP A 147 -11.10 20.50 14.79
N VAL A 148 -9.96 21.11 15.11
CA VAL A 148 -8.69 20.87 14.39
C VAL A 148 -8.15 19.46 14.55
N GLU A 149 -8.26 18.87 15.75
CA GLU A 149 -7.76 17.53 15.99
C GLU A 149 -8.64 16.49 15.30
N LEU A 150 -9.96 16.69 15.32
CA LEU A 150 -10.89 15.82 14.63
C LEU A 150 -10.76 15.95 13.10
N ALA A 151 -10.61 17.17 12.59
CA ALA A 151 -10.37 17.43 11.17
C ALA A 151 -9.07 16.78 10.70
N ARG A 152 -7.98 16.95 11.45
CA ARG A 152 -6.69 16.30 11.18
C ARG A 152 -6.82 14.78 11.17
N LYS A 153 -7.49 14.21 12.16
CA LYS A 153 -7.73 12.75 12.26
C LYS A 153 -8.48 12.22 11.04
N TYR A 154 -9.57 12.89 10.63
CA TYR A 154 -10.32 12.47 9.45
C TYR A 154 -9.57 12.71 8.15
N PHE A 155 -8.80 13.79 8.04
CA PHE A 155 -7.97 14.08 6.87
C PHE A 155 -6.90 13.00 6.66
N LEU A 156 -6.17 12.62 7.72
CA LEU A 156 -5.20 11.53 7.66
C LEU A 156 -5.85 10.20 7.28
N ARG A 157 -7.04 9.91 7.85
CA ARG A 157 -7.80 8.70 7.51
C ARG A 157 -8.25 8.72 6.04
N ALA A 158 -8.72 9.86 5.53
CA ALA A 158 -9.15 9.99 4.15
C ALA A 158 -7.97 9.85 3.18
N LYS A 159 -6.83 10.48 3.48
CA LYS A 159 -5.60 10.37 2.68
C LYS A 159 -5.03 8.94 2.68
N LYS A 160 -5.23 8.17 3.74
CA LYS A 160 -4.89 6.74 3.77
C LYS A 160 -5.81 5.89 2.87
N LEU A 161 -7.10 6.23 2.81
CA LEU A 161 -8.09 5.51 2.01
C LEU A 161 -8.02 5.86 0.52
N ASP A 162 -7.76 7.13 0.20
CA ASP A 162 -7.67 7.64 -1.16
C ASP A 162 -6.59 8.74 -1.27
N PRO A 163 -5.31 8.38 -1.40
CA PRO A 163 -4.20 9.34 -1.42
C PRO A 163 -4.23 10.31 -2.61
N ALA A 164 -4.85 9.90 -3.72
CA ALA A 164 -4.91 10.67 -4.96
C ALA A 164 -6.22 11.47 -5.09
N SER A 165 -7.03 11.53 -4.03
CA SER A 165 -8.35 12.15 -4.08
C SER A 165 -8.26 13.65 -4.38
N PRO A 166 -8.82 14.14 -5.50
CA PRO A 166 -8.82 15.57 -5.81
C PRO A 166 -9.65 16.36 -4.78
N LEU A 167 -10.63 15.71 -4.13
CA LEU A 167 -11.42 16.30 -3.06
C LEU A 167 -10.57 16.67 -1.84
N LEU A 168 -9.55 15.86 -1.50
CA LEU A 168 -8.68 16.18 -0.38
C LEU A 168 -7.86 17.43 -0.64
N SER A 169 -7.37 17.62 -1.86
CA SER A 169 -6.67 18.85 -2.26
C SER A 169 -7.54 20.10 -2.12
N THR A 170 -8.86 19.99 -2.30
CA THR A 170 -9.78 21.12 -2.08
C THR A 170 -10.04 21.44 -0.60
N LEU A 171 -9.74 20.51 0.31
CA LEU A 171 -9.96 20.65 1.76
C LEU A 171 -8.67 20.99 2.55
N GLU A 172 -7.50 20.77 1.94
CA GLU A 172 -6.20 21.23 2.48
C GLU A 172 -6.17 22.72 2.87
N PRO A 173 -6.74 23.68 2.10
CA PRO A 173 -6.81 25.09 2.51
C PRO A 173 -7.48 25.30 3.86
N GLU A 174 -8.67 24.72 4.05
CA GLU A 174 -9.47 24.87 5.27
C GLU A 174 -8.74 24.26 6.47
N LEU A 175 -8.11 23.10 6.28
CA LEU A 175 -7.32 22.44 7.31
C LEU A 175 -6.09 23.26 7.70
N ALA A 176 -5.36 23.83 6.72
CA ALA A 176 -4.21 24.68 6.97
C ALA A 176 -4.62 25.98 7.70
N ARG A 177 -5.74 26.60 7.31
CA ARG A 177 -6.30 27.78 8.00
C ARG A 177 -6.64 27.46 9.45
N LEU A 178 -7.38 26.37 9.68
CA LEU A 178 -7.80 25.95 11.01
C LEU A 178 -6.60 25.64 11.91
N ALA A 179 -5.59 24.97 11.36
CA ALA A 179 -4.32 24.73 12.03
C ALA A 179 -3.64 26.03 12.43
N PHE A 180 -3.51 26.97 11.49
CA PHE A 180 -2.89 28.27 11.76
C PHE A 180 -3.62 29.04 12.86
N LEU A 181 -4.96 29.08 12.82
CA LEU A 181 -5.77 29.72 13.86
C LEU A 181 -5.59 29.06 15.23
N SER A 182 -5.54 27.72 15.27
CA SER A 182 -5.31 26.99 16.52
C SER A 182 -3.93 27.24 17.13
N LEU A 183 -2.91 27.39 16.28
CA LEU A 183 -1.52 27.64 16.69
C LEU A 183 -1.21 29.12 16.91
N LYS A 184 -2.06 30.04 16.42
CA LYS A 184 -1.86 31.49 16.45
C LYS A 184 -1.40 32.02 17.82
N PRO A 185 -1.99 31.62 18.97
CA PRO A 185 -1.54 32.10 20.27
C PRO A 185 -0.08 31.76 20.58
N ASP A 186 0.36 30.55 20.24
CA ASP A 186 1.74 30.11 20.43
C ASP A 186 2.68 30.80 19.44
N LEU A 187 2.25 30.97 18.19
CA LEU A 187 3.01 31.70 17.17
C LEU A 187 3.26 33.15 17.59
N GLU A 188 2.24 33.86 18.08
CA GLU A 188 2.37 35.22 18.59
C GLU A 188 3.31 35.30 19.79
N ARG A 189 3.24 34.31 20.69
CA ARG A 189 4.14 34.22 21.84
C ARG A 189 5.59 34.05 21.40
N PHE A 190 5.84 33.19 20.42
CA PHE A 190 7.18 33.01 19.85
C PHE A 190 7.66 34.27 19.15
N LEU A 191 6.84 34.92 18.33
CA LEU A 191 7.23 36.12 17.58
C LEU A 191 7.64 37.31 18.46
N ARG A 192 7.22 37.34 19.73
CA ARG A 192 7.66 38.35 20.71
C ARG A 192 9.09 38.10 21.25
N LEU A 193 9.69 36.95 20.98
CA LEU A 193 11.03 36.61 21.45
C LEU A 193 12.09 37.24 20.53
N PRO A 194 13.10 37.94 21.08
CA PRO A 194 13.99 38.82 20.32
C PRO A 194 14.99 38.13 19.38
N GLU A 195 15.37 36.86 19.61
CA GLU A 195 16.44 36.21 18.83
C GLU A 195 16.05 34.90 18.15
N ASN A 196 15.20 34.07 18.78
CA ASN A 196 14.86 32.72 18.28
C ASN A 196 13.36 32.50 17.99
N GLY A 197 12.54 33.51 18.25
CA GLY A 197 11.08 33.42 18.12
C GLY A 197 10.61 33.01 16.74
N TRP A 198 11.21 33.59 15.70
CA TRP A 198 10.91 33.25 14.32
C TRP A 198 11.17 31.77 13.99
N PHE A 199 12.33 31.24 14.42
CA PHE A 199 12.70 29.86 14.15
C PHE A 199 11.82 28.87 14.89
N GLN A 200 11.43 29.18 16.13
CA GLN A 200 10.51 28.36 16.92
C GLN A 200 9.10 28.33 16.30
N ALA A 201 8.58 29.49 15.90
CA ALA A 201 7.29 29.57 15.21
C ALA A 201 7.29 28.81 13.89
N LYS A 202 8.36 28.94 13.09
CA LYS A 202 8.51 28.20 11.83
C LYS A 202 8.58 26.69 12.08
N ALA A 203 9.36 26.24 13.06
CA ALA A 203 9.50 24.83 13.41
C ALA A 203 8.17 24.20 13.86
N LEU A 204 7.35 24.94 14.61
CA LEU A 204 6.01 24.49 15.01
C LEU A 204 5.12 24.22 13.78
N LEU A 205 5.11 25.15 12.81
CA LEU A 205 4.34 24.98 11.57
C LEU A 205 4.88 23.84 10.70
N THR A 206 6.21 23.68 10.60
CA THR A 206 6.84 22.56 9.90
C THR A 206 6.41 21.23 10.51
N GLN A 207 6.51 21.11 11.84
CA GLN A 207 6.12 19.90 12.56
C GLN A 207 4.63 19.59 12.35
N TYR A 208 3.76 20.59 12.35
CA TYR A 208 2.35 20.39 12.06
C TYR A 208 2.12 19.88 10.62
N ALA A 209 2.77 20.50 9.63
CA ALA A 209 2.64 20.13 8.23
C ALA A 209 3.10 18.70 7.96
N GLU A 210 4.23 18.29 8.55
CA GLU A 210 4.74 16.91 8.49
C GLU A 210 3.77 15.91 9.11
N ASN A 211 3.30 16.22 10.33
CA ASN A 211 2.37 15.38 11.09
C ASN A 211 0.97 15.23 10.49
N THR A 212 0.64 16.09 9.53
CA THR A 212 -0.66 16.13 8.84
C THR A 212 -0.51 15.75 7.36
N HIS A 213 0.71 15.55 6.88
CA HIS A 213 1.05 15.37 5.48
C HIS A 213 0.43 16.45 4.58
N LEU A 214 0.49 17.72 5.00
CA LEU A 214 0.09 18.82 4.11
C LEU A 214 0.99 18.85 2.87
N SER A 215 0.43 19.28 1.74
CA SER A 215 1.25 19.50 0.55
C SER A 215 2.26 20.63 0.78
N GLU A 216 3.34 20.61 -0.01
CA GLU A 216 4.39 21.64 0.03
C GLU A 216 3.79 23.04 -0.16
N ARG A 217 2.86 23.19 -1.13
CA ARG A 217 2.09 24.42 -1.37
C ARG A 217 1.45 24.98 -0.10
N TRP A 218 0.74 24.16 0.68
CA TRP A 218 0.06 24.63 1.88
C TRP A 218 1.00 24.81 3.07
N THR A 219 2.14 24.12 3.06
CA THR A 219 3.23 24.38 4.01
C THR A 219 3.86 25.76 3.77
N GLU A 220 4.07 26.14 2.51
CA GLU A 220 4.53 27.48 2.15
C GLU A 220 3.52 28.56 2.52
N GLU A 221 2.22 28.31 2.32
CA GLU A 221 1.17 29.26 2.70
C GLU A 221 1.11 29.46 4.24
N LEU A 222 1.32 28.40 5.04
CA LEU A 222 1.47 28.53 6.50
C LEU A 222 2.63 29.48 6.86
N TYR A 223 3.76 29.38 6.16
CA TYR A 223 4.90 30.29 6.39
C TYR A 223 4.60 31.72 5.95
N ARG A 224 3.85 31.90 4.85
CA ARG A 224 3.40 33.20 4.41
C ARG A 224 2.48 33.85 5.45
N MET A 225 1.50 33.12 5.97
CA MET A 225 0.63 33.61 7.05
C MET A 225 1.42 33.96 8.32
N LEU A 226 2.46 33.19 8.67
CA LEU A 226 3.37 33.52 9.77
C LEU A 226 4.14 34.83 9.51
N GLN A 227 4.58 35.06 8.27
CA GLN A 227 5.27 36.29 7.88
C GLN A 227 4.35 37.51 7.96
N GLU A 228 3.10 37.36 7.50
CA GLU A 228 2.06 38.40 7.61
C GLU A 228 1.72 38.70 9.07
N LEU A 229 1.64 37.67 9.92
CA LEU A 229 1.43 37.82 11.37
C LEU A 229 2.58 38.62 12.01
N ARG A 230 3.82 38.36 11.61
CA ARG A 230 5.00 39.09 12.09
C ARG A 230 5.02 40.56 11.65
N SER A 231 4.60 40.85 10.43
CA SER A 231 4.58 42.23 9.90
C SER A 231 3.38 43.05 10.39
N GLY A 232 2.42 42.43 11.09
CA GLY A 232 1.17 43.06 11.49
C GLY A 232 0.23 43.31 10.32
N ALA A 233 0.45 42.64 9.18
CA ALA A 233 -0.28 42.84 7.93
C ALA A 233 -1.52 41.93 7.78
N VAL A 234 -1.88 41.15 8.81
CA VAL A 234 -3.11 40.35 8.81
C VAL A 234 -4.26 41.21 9.35
N PRO A 235 -5.15 41.78 8.51
CA PRO A 235 -6.39 42.32 9.03
C PRO A 235 -7.20 41.16 9.64
N GLU A 236 -7.67 41.30 10.88
CA GLU A 236 -8.43 40.25 11.58
C GLU A 236 -9.65 39.76 10.76
N GLU A 237 -10.17 40.59 9.86
CA GLU A 237 -11.30 40.31 8.97
C GLU A 237 -10.96 39.36 7.80
N SER A 238 -9.70 39.25 7.36
CA SER A 238 -9.33 38.38 6.23
C SER A 238 -9.21 36.89 6.60
N LEU A 239 -9.10 36.59 7.90
CA LEU A 239 -9.06 35.22 8.40
C LEU A 239 -10.46 34.64 8.68
N SER A 240 -11.50 35.48 8.76
CA SER A 240 -12.89 35.10 9.03
C SER A 240 -13.77 34.87 7.78
N GLY A 241 -13.28 35.20 6.58
CA GLY A 241 -14.02 35.01 5.33
C GLY A 241 -13.89 33.59 4.73
N PRO A 242 -14.89 33.11 3.97
CA PRO A 242 -14.72 31.94 3.13
C PRO A 242 -13.63 32.22 2.08
N ILE A 243 -12.68 31.29 1.92
CA ILE A 243 -11.68 31.34 0.87
C ILE A 243 -12.35 30.84 -0.42
N PHE A 244 -12.47 31.69 -1.42
CA PHE A 244 -13.02 31.37 -2.75
C PHE A 244 -12.05 30.56 -3.60
#